data_AF-M9R6X7-F1
#
_entry.id   AF-M9R6X7-F1
#
_cell.length_a   1.000
_cell.length_b   1.000
_cell.length_c   1.000
_cell.angle_alpha   90.00
_cell.angle_beta   90.00
_cell.angle_gamma   90.00
#
_symmetry.space_group_name_H-M   'P 1'
#
loop_
_entity.id
_entity.type
_entity.pdbx_description
1 polymer ?
#
loop_
_entity_poly.entity_id
_entity_poly.type
_entity_poly.pdbx_seq_one_letter_code
_entity_poly.pdbx_strand_id
1 'polypeptide(L)'
;MIRLTAFLAAASIALAACDAPTSQTFVQPNPKGATSQTSQINAGFSVAPANAPSGPVIDNFARNFLNTLQVRSIAERREHCGYFFVSSGGSLQASTPRAGTFASCDMPAPLAGQGIIASYHTHGAYGRQFDNEVPSVIDLTSDFDFGIDGYVSTPGGRVWLVDFQTRSTRQLCGLRCVTSDPGFVPQDERSIRQTYTVQTLQRRSSIF
;
A
#
# COMPACT_ATOMS: atom_id res chain seq x y z
N MET A 1 60.42 -27.69 -56.06
CA MET A 1 61.32 -27.28 -54.97
C MET A 1 60.47 -26.90 -53.77
N ILE A 2 60.82 -27.47 -52.60
CA ILE A 2 60.56 -27.01 -51.23
C ILE A 2 59.11 -27.07 -50.71
N ARG A 3 58.96 -27.95 -49.71
CA ARG A 3 57.86 -28.07 -48.74
C ARG A 3 57.91 -26.90 -47.75
N LEU A 4 56.76 -26.43 -47.29
CA LEU A 4 56.64 -25.85 -45.95
C LEU A 4 55.29 -26.20 -45.33
N THR A 5 55.34 -27.12 -44.37
CA THR A 5 54.37 -27.32 -43.30
C THR A 5 54.53 -26.23 -42.25
N ALA A 6 53.43 -25.62 -41.78
CA ALA A 6 53.42 -24.84 -40.56
C ALA A 6 52.17 -25.16 -39.73
N PHE A 7 52.42 -25.34 -38.43
CA PHE A 7 51.57 -25.83 -37.37
C PHE A 7 50.68 -24.75 -36.73
N LEU A 8 49.61 -25.21 -36.07
CA LEU A 8 49.01 -24.73 -34.81
C LEU A 8 48.58 -23.25 -34.67
N ALA A 9 47.27 -23.05 -34.47
CA ALA A 9 46.72 -22.61 -33.18
C ALA A 9 45.18 -22.61 -33.22
N ALA A 10 44.56 -23.50 -32.46
CA ALA A 10 43.15 -23.40 -32.11
C ALA A 10 43.02 -22.39 -30.97
N ALA A 11 42.38 -21.25 -31.24
CA ALA A 11 41.98 -20.28 -30.22
C ALA A 11 40.48 -20.39 -29.99
N SER A 12 40.10 -21.13 -28.95
CA SER A 12 38.73 -21.22 -28.45
C SER A 12 38.40 -19.95 -27.67
N ILE A 13 37.72 -19.00 -28.30
CA ILE A 13 37.17 -17.83 -27.58
C ILE A 13 35.80 -18.23 -27.07
N ALA A 14 35.72 -18.58 -25.78
CA ALA A 14 34.48 -18.67 -25.04
C ALA A 14 34.00 -17.25 -24.71
N LEU A 15 33.04 -16.74 -25.47
CA LEU A 15 32.31 -15.53 -25.11
C LEU A 15 31.26 -15.90 -24.07
N ALA A 16 31.48 -15.42 -22.85
CA ALA A 16 30.56 -15.50 -21.73
C ALA A 16 29.22 -14.89 -22.12
N ALA A 17 28.15 -15.69 -21.99
CA ALA A 17 26.79 -15.19 -22.00
C ALA A 17 26.59 -14.33 -20.74
N CYS A 18 26.40 -13.02 -20.93
CA CYS A 18 25.75 -12.20 -19.92
C CYS A 18 24.26 -12.51 -20.01
N ASP A 19 23.77 -13.41 -19.16
CA ASP A 19 22.34 -13.57 -18.94
C ASP A 19 21.77 -12.23 -18.44
N ALA A 20 20.91 -11.64 -19.26
CA ALA A 20 20.07 -10.52 -18.84
C ALA A 20 19.14 -11.02 -17.71
N PRO A 21 18.96 -10.27 -16.62
CA PRO A 21 18.00 -10.64 -15.60
C PRO A 21 16.60 -10.57 -16.23
N THR A 22 16.02 -11.74 -16.49
CA THR A 22 14.62 -11.91 -16.86
C THR A 22 13.77 -11.26 -15.79
N SER A 23 13.04 -10.20 -16.16
CA SER A 23 11.99 -9.60 -15.37
C SER A 23 11.06 -10.70 -14.86
N GLN A 24 11.08 -10.95 -13.54
CA GLN A 24 10.10 -11.81 -12.93
C GLN A 24 8.77 -11.07 -12.92
N THR A 25 7.94 -11.36 -13.92
CA THR A 25 6.50 -11.16 -13.85
C THR A 25 5.97 -12.02 -12.70
N PHE A 26 5.83 -11.45 -11.51
CA PHE A 26 5.05 -12.05 -10.43
C PHE A 26 3.57 -11.90 -10.77
N VAL A 27 3.02 -12.92 -11.42
CA VAL A 27 1.59 -13.22 -11.37
C VAL A 27 1.41 -14.20 -10.22
N GLN A 28 0.84 -13.76 -9.10
CA GLN A 28 0.44 -14.65 -8.01
C GLN A 28 -1.10 -14.82 -8.06
N PRO A 29 -1.59 -16.03 -8.39
CA PRO A 29 -3.00 -16.37 -8.21
C PRO A 29 -3.27 -16.76 -6.74
N ASN A 30 -4.34 -16.19 -6.17
CA ASN A 30 -4.98 -16.70 -4.95
C ASN A 30 -5.60 -18.09 -5.26
N PRO A 31 -5.46 -19.11 -4.39
CA PRO A 31 -6.38 -19.25 -3.25
C PRO A 31 -5.74 -19.77 -1.94
N LYS A 32 -6.31 -19.34 -0.81
CA LYS A 32 -6.41 -20.01 0.51
C LYS A 32 -5.54 -21.27 0.70
N GLY A 33 -4.50 -21.16 1.52
CA GLY A 33 -3.78 -22.31 2.06
C GLY A 33 -2.64 -21.87 2.97
N ALA A 34 -2.65 -22.37 4.20
CA ALA A 34 -1.73 -21.98 5.25
C ALA A 34 -0.25 -22.23 4.91
N THR A 35 0.60 -21.29 5.32
CA THR A 35 1.87 -21.61 5.98
C THR A 35 2.33 -20.40 6.77
N SER A 36 2.24 -20.50 8.11
CA SER A 36 2.94 -19.59 9.02
C SER A 36 4.44 -19.77 8.82
N GLN A 37 5.07 -18.80 8.15
CA GLN A 37 6.48 -18.53 8.37
C GLN A 37 6.59 -17.30 9.25
N THR A 38 7.23 -17.48 10.39
CA THR A 38 7.67 -16.45 11.31
C THR A 38 8.62 -15.50 10.58
N SER A 39 8.08 -14.47 9.93
CA SER A 39 8.89 -13.42 9.32
C SER A 39 9.47 -12.53 10.41
N GLN A 40 10.78 -12.62 10.54
CA GLN A 40 11.60 -11.67 11.27
C GLN A 40 11.27 -10.23 10.85
N ILE A 41 11.43 -9.33 11.81
CA ILE A 41 11.09 -7.90 11.72
C ILE A 41 11.96 -7.29 10.61
N ASN A 42 11.36 -7.00 9.45
CA ASN A 42 12.07 -6.38 8.32
C ASN A 42 12.26 -4.89 8.60
N ALA A 43 13.24 -4.56 9.45
CA ALA A 43 13.72 -3.19 9.65
C ALA A 43 14.68 -2.73 8.51
N GLY A 44 14.54 -3.26 7.29
CA GLY A 44 15.59 -3.16 6.26
C GLY A 44 15.16 -2.69 4.86
N PHE A 45 13.87 -2.62 4.53
CA PHE A 45 13.41 -2.19 3.21
C PHE A 45 12.30 -1.15 3.35
N SER A 46 12.47 -0.02 2.68
CA SER A 46 11.46 1.03 2.49
C SER A 46 11.71 1.68 1.14
N VAL A 47 10.63 1.90 0.38
CA VAL A 47 10.69 2.75 -0.83
C VAL A 47 10.65 4.24 -0.49
N ALA A 48 10.33 4.59 0.77
CA ALA A 48 10.31 5.96 1.22
C ALA A 48 11.73 6.55 1.34
N PRO A 49 11.93 7.81 0.94
CA PRO A 49 13.20 8.50 1.18
C PRO A 49 13.55 8.52 2.68
N ALA A 50 14.83 8.41 3.02
CA ALA A 50 15.28 8.40 4.43
C ALA A 50 14.90 9.68 5.21
N ASN A 51 14.72 10.80 4.50
CA ASN A 51 14.29 12.08 5.02
C ASN A 51 12.81 12.38 4.73
N ALA A 52 12.00 11.35 4.48
CA ALA A 52 10.55 11.50 4.34
C ALA A 52 9.99 12.24 5.57
N PRO A 53 9.14 13.26 5.37
CA PRO A 53 8.42 13.86 6.50
C PRO A 53 7.59 12.79 7.20
N SER A 54 7.18 13.05 8.43
CA SER A 54 6.32 12.14 9.20
C SER A 54 5.50 12.90 10.22
N GLY A 55 4.57 12.20 10.87
CA GLY A 55 3.76 12.75 11.96
C GLY A 55 2.78 13.83 11.49
N PRO A 56 2.55 14.90 12.29
CA PRO A 56 1.43 15.82 12.08
C PRO A 56 1.35 16.47 10.69
N VAL A 57 2.49 16.70 10.03
CA VAL A 57 2.52 17.35 8.71
C VAL A 57 1.83 16.47 7.66
N ILE A 58 2.20 15.17 7.58
CA ILE A 58 1.55 14.25 6.64
C ILE A 58 0.15 13.90 7.12
N ASP A 59 -0.06 13.69 8.43
CA ASP A 59 -1.38 13.37 8.97
C ASP A 59 -2.41 14.47 8.61
N ASN A 60 -2.02 15.75 8.66
CA ASN A 60 -2.88 16.86 8.24
C ASN A 60 -3.10 16.89 6.72
N PHE A 61 -2.04 16.66 5.95
CA PHE A 61 -2.13 16.58 4.49
C PHE A 61 -3.09 15.48 4.04
N ALA A 62 -2.93 14.28 4.60
CA ALA A 62 -3.74 13.11 4.33
C ALA A 62 -5.21 13.35 4.71
N ARG A 63 -5.49 13.89 5.90
CA ARG A 63 -6.87 14.19 6.32
C ARG A 63 -7.55 15.18 5.39
N ASN A 64 -6.87 16.26 5.01
CA ASN A 64 -7.44 17.28 4.11
C ASN A 64 -7.68 16.72 2.69
N PHE A 65 -6.73 15.94 2.18
CA PHE A 65 -6.85 15.29 0.89
C PHE A 65 -8.01 14.28 0.87
N LEU A 66 -8.06 13.37 1.85
CA LEU A 66 -9.11 12.37 1.96
C LEU A 66 -10.49 13.00 2.20
N ASN A 67 -10.57 14.11 2.94
CA ASN A 67 -11.82 14.85 3.11
C ASN A 67 -12.42 15.33 1.79
N THR A 68 -11.57 15.77 0.87
CA THR A 68 -11.97 16.20 -0.47
C THR A 68 -12.33 15.00 -1.34
N LEU A 69 -11.51 13.94 -1.30
CA LEU A 69 -11.71 12.75 -2.12
C LEU A 69 -12.95 11.93 -1.72
N GLN A 70 -13.31 11.91 -0.43
CA GLN A 70 -14.48 11.22 0.10
C GLN A 70 -15.77 11.59 -0.64
N VAL A 71 -15.97 12.86 -1.01
CA VAL A 71 -17.17 13.31 -1.74
C VAL A 71 -17.37 12.49 -3.02
N ARG A 72 -16.29 12.35 -3.81
CA ARG A 72 -16.31 11.57 -5.06
C ARG A 72 -16.43 10.07 -4.79
N SER A 73 -15.64 9.57 -3.84
CA SER A 73 -15.60 8.16 -3.43
C SER A 73 -16.98 7.63 -3.02
N ILE A 74 -17.70 8.39 -2.20
CA ILE A 74 -19.05 8.06 -1.73
C ILE A 74 -20.04 8.13 -2.90
N ALA A 75 -20.02 9.20 -3.70
CA ALA A 75 -20.93 9.38 -4.82
C ALA A 75 -20.78 8.27 -5.88
N GLU A 76 -19.55 7.85 -6.16
CA GLU A 76 -19.23 6.78 -7.11
C GLU A 76 -19.32 5.37 -6.50
N ARG A 77 -19.58 5.28 -5.19
CA ARG A 77 -19.69 4.04 -4.41
C ARG A 77 -18.49 3.10 -4.65
N ARG A 78 -17.28 3.65 -4.57
CA ARG A 78 -16.05 2.90 -4.81
C ARG A 78 -14.86 3.48 -4.08
N GLU A 79 -13.87 2.66 -3.88
CA GLU A 79 -12.57 3.07 -3.40
C GLU A 79 -11.84 3.92 -4.43
N HIS A 80 -11.08 4.90 -3.94
CA HIS A 80 -10.09 5.64 -4.72
C HIS A 80 -8.77 5.58 -4.00
N CYS A 81 -7.71 5.19 -4.71
CA CYS A 81 -6.38 4.98 -4.11
C CYS A 81 -5.27 5.72 -4.86
N GLY A 82 -4.14 5.87 -4.19
CA GLY A 82 -2.95 6.50 -4.74
C GLY A 82 -1.79 6.52 -3.76
N TYR A 83 -0.81 7.38 -4.06
CA TYR A 83 0.36 7.61 -3.22
C TYR A 83 0.49 9.08 -2.84
N PHE A 84 0.93 9.33 -1.62
CA PHE A 84 1.54 10.59 -1.24
C PHE A 84 3.04 10.53 -1.49
N PHE A 85 3.60 11.62 -2.00
CA PHE A 85 5.01 11.70 -2.34
C PHE A 85 5.56 13.11 -2.14
N VAL A 86 6.87 13.21 -1.99
CA VAL A 86 7.61 14.48 -2.02
C VAL A 86 8.07 14.74 -3.44
N SER A 87 7.64 15.85 -4.03
CA SER A 87 8.07 16.25 -5.38
C SER A 87 9.54 16.65 -5.41
N SER A 88 10.13 16.78 -6.60
CA SER A 88 11.51 17.26 -6.78
C SER A 88 11.75 18.66 -6.18
N GLY A 89 10.71 19.48 -6.03
CA GLY A 89 10.75 20.77 -5.36
C GLY A 89 10.58 20.70 -3.84
N GLY A 90 10.52 19.50 -3.25
CA GLY A 90 10.40 19.30 -1.80
C GLY A 90 8.98 19.47 -1.24
N SER A 91 7.95 19.53 -2.09
CA SER A 91 6.55 19.71 -1.66
C SER A 91 5.82 18.39 -1.54
N LEU A 92 4.95 18.25 -0.52
CA LEU A 92 4.01 17.13 -0.42
C LEU A 92 2.95 17.20 -1.52
N GLN A 93 2.77 16.09 -2.23
CA GLN A 93 1.79 15.93 -3.29
C GLN A 93 1.12 14.56 -3.21
N ALA A 94 0.00 14.43 -3.92
CA ALA A 94 -0.72 13.18 -4.08
C ALA A 94 -0.77 12.82 -5.56
N SER A 95 -0.63 11.52 -5.89
CA SER A 95 -0.88 11.04 -7.24
C SER A 95 -2.33 11.28 -7.61
N THR A 96 -2.64 11.30 -8.92
CA THR A 96 -4.03 11.26 -9.37
C THR A 96 -4.72 10.01 -8.80
N PRO A 97 -5.90 10.14 -8.15
CA PRO A 97 -6.60 8.99 -7.60
C PRO A 97 -7.01 8.02 -8.70
N ARG A 98 -6.68 6.74 -8.52
CA ARG A 98 -7.15 5.65 -9.37
C ARG A 98 -8.47 5.12 -8.80
N ALA A 99 -9.45 4.92 -9.68
CA ALA A 99 -10.73 4.35 -9.30
C ALA A 99 -10.60 2.84 -9.12
N GLY A 100 -11.07 2.34 -7.98
CA GLY A 100 -11.18 0.93 -7.67
C GLY A 100 -12.59 0.38 -7.89
N THR A 101 -12.89 -0.67 -7.14
CA THR A 101 -14.20 -1.30 -6.99
C THR A 101 -14.88 -0.82 -5.70
N PHE A 102 -15.99 -1.45 -5.33
CA PHE A 102 -16.66 -1.15 -4.07
C PHE A 102 -15.78 -1.44 -2.83
N ALA A 103 -14.88 -2.42 -2.91
CA ALA A 103 -14.11 -2.92 -1.76
C ALA A 103 -12.67 -3.33 -2.12
N SER A 104 -12.11 -2.71 -3.17
CA SER A 104 -10.71 -2.90 -3.53
C SER A 104 -10.22 -1.75 -4.40
N CYS A 105 -8.93 -1.44 -4.33
CA CYS A 105 -8.28 -0.51 -5.23
C CYS A 105 -6.82 -0.92 -5.46
N ASP A 106 -6.50 -1.30 -6.69
CA ASP A 106 -5.18 -1.80 -7.03
C ASP A 106 -4.27 -0.67 -7.52
N MET A 107 -3.10 -0.52 -6.89
CA MET A 107 -2.01 0.37 -7.33
C MET A 107 -0.85 -0.43 -7.93
N PRO A 108 -0.10 0.13 -8.90
CA PRO A 108 1.15 -0.49 -9.30
C PRO A 108 2.12 -0.40 -8.12
N ALA A 109 2.96 -1.42 -7.94
CA ALA A 109 3.95 -1.44 -6.87
C ALA A 109 4.80 -0.15 -6.89
N PRO A 110 4.98 0.53 -5.74
CA PRO A 110 5.80 1.72 -5.64
C PRO A 110 7.27 1.32 -5.77
N LEU A 111 8.08 2.19 -6.38
CA LEU A 111 9.50 1.97 -6.61
C LEU A 111 10.33 3.00 -5.82
N ALA A 112 11.49 2.56 -5.33
CA ALA A 112 12.45 3.46 -4.71
C ALA A 112 12.86 4.59 -5.68
N GLY A 113 13.04 5.79 -5.15
CA GLY A 113 13.38 6.98 -5.95
C GLY A 113 12.18 7.76 -6.50
N GLN A 114 10.95 7.27 -6.34
CA GLN A 114 9.74 8.01 -6.72
C GLN A 114 9.29 9.07 -5.70
N GLY A 115 9.97 9.15 -4.55
CA GLY A 115 9.62 10.07 -3.47
C GLY A 115 8.35 9.68 -2.71
N ILE A 116 7.80 8.48 -2.94
CA ILE A 116 6.59 7.97 -2.28
C ILE A 116 6.86 7.79 -0.79
N ILE A 117 5.97 8.30 0.06
CA ILE A 117 6.11 8.24 1.51
C ILE A 117 4.96 7.50 2.19
N ALA A 118 3.79 7.48 1.55
CA ALA A 118 2.64 6.74 2.05
C ALA A 118 1.68 6.36 0.91
N SER A 119 0.93 5.27 1.10
CA SER A 119 -0.26 4.99 0.33
C SER A 119 -1.46 5.78 0.86
N TYR A 120 -2.51 5.90 0.05
CA TYR A 120 -3.82 6.31 0.54
C TYR A 120 -4.93 5.56 -0.17
N HIS A 121 -6.04 5.35 0.53
CA HIS A 121 -7.31 4.99 -0.11
C HIS A 121 -8.55 5.42 0.69
N THR A 122 -9.69 5.40 0.01
CA THR A 122 -11.01 5.55 0.60
C THR A 122 -11.74 4.21 0.58
N HIS A 123 -12.65 3.97 1.52
CA HIS A 123 -13.53 2.78 1.53
C HIS A 123 -14.88 3.00 0.81
N GLY A 124 -15.01 4.04 -0.01
CA GLY A 124 -16.24 4.25 -0.79
C GLY A 124 -17.44 4.69 0.03
N ALA A 125 -18.61 4.24 -0.43
CA ALA A 125 -19.89 4.42 0.26
C ALA A 125 -20.12 3.29 1.27
N TYR A 126 -20.94 3.54 2.29
CA TYR A 126 -21.32 2.57 3.30
C TYR A 126 -22.00 1.33 2.68
N GLY A 127 -21.56 0.15 3.10
CA GLY A 127 -22.11 -1.13 2.67
C GLY A 127 -22.35 -2.06 3.86
N ARG A 128 -23.61 -2.33 4.20
CA ARG A 128 -23.98 -3.15 5.38
C ARG A 128 -23.34 -4.53 5.48
N GLN A 129 -22.84 -5.08 4.38
CA GLN A 129 -22.23 -6.41 4.32
C GLN A 129 -20.69 -6.38 4.48
N PHE A 130 -20.12 -5.20 4.73
CA PHE A 130 -18.68 -4.99 4.77
C PHE A 130 -18.29 -4.33 6.09
N ASP A 131 -17.09 -4.66 6.57
CA ASP A 131 -16.46 -3.96 7.70
C ASP A 131 -15.78 -2.68 7.17
N ASN A 132 -16.58 -1.72 6.66
CA ASN A 132 -16.04 -0.54 5.97
C ASN A 132 -15.38 0.48 6.91
N GLU A 133 -15.43 0.30 8.22
CA GLU A 133 -14.98 1.29 9.21
C GLU A 133 -13.58 1.03 9.77
N VAL A 134 -12.92 -0.05 9.34
CA VAL A 134 -11.59 -0.45 9.81
C VAL A 134 -10.74 -0.91 8.61
N PRO A 135 -9.44 -0.55 8.53
CA PRO A 135 -8.54 -1.09 7.51
C PRO A 135 -8.53 -2.61 7.47
N SER A 136 -8.36 -3.16 6.28
CA SER A 136 -8.28 -4.59 6.05
C SER A 136 -6.90 -5.16 6.42
N VAL A 137 -6.78 -6.49 6.47
CA VAL A 137 -5.46 -7.14 6.63
C VAL A 137 -4.54 -6.81 5.46
N ILE A 138 -5.09 -6.78 4.23
CA ILE A 138 -4.29 -6.56 3.03
C ILE A 138 -3.74 -5.14 3.01
N ASP A 139 -4.50 -4.14 3.48
CA ASP A 139 -4.06 -2.73 3.59
C ASP A 139 -2.75 -2.63 4.38
N LEU A 140 -2.71 -3.26 5.57
CA LEU A 140 -1.52 -3.25 6.41
C LEU A 140 -0.36 -4.00 5.75
N THR A 141 -0.61 -5.22 5.27
CA THR A 141 0.48 -6.04 4.75
C THR A 141 1.09 -5.46 3.48
N SER A 142 0.30 -4.87 2.59
CA SER A 142 0.82 -4.24 1.37
C SER A 142 1.71 -3.05 1.69
N ASP A 143 1.31 -2.20 2.63
CA ASP A 143 2.12 -1.07 3.07
C ASP A 143 3.43 -1.53 3.72
N PHE A 144 3.37 -2.60 4.52
CA PHE A 144 4.54 -3.17 5.16
C PHE A 144 5.50 -3.84 4.19
N ASP A 145 5.00 -4.44 3.11
CA ASP A 145 5.82 -5.07 2.07
C ASP A 145 6.64 -4.01 1.29
N PHE A 146 6.14 -2.79 1.19
CA PHE A 146 6.86 -1.65 0.59
C PHE A 146 7.58 -0.76 1.60
N GLY A 147 7.40 -1.02 2.89
CA GLY A 147 7.98 -0.24 3.99
C GLY A 147 7.52 1.22 4.00
N ILE A 148 6.25 1.46 3.71
CA ILE A 148 5.63 2.79 3.71
C ILE A 148 4.48 2.84 4.69
N ASP A 149 4.11 4.05 5.11
CA ASP A 149 2.87 4.26 5.83
C ASP A 149 1.66 4.22 4.86
N GLY A 150 0.45 4.24 5.41
CA GLY A 150 -0.78 4.30 4.62
C GLY A 150 -1.88 5.07 5.31
N TYR A 151 -2.78 5.68 4.54
CA TYR A 151 -3.90 6.46 5.07
C TYR A 151 -5.23 6.00 4.50
N VAL A 152 -6.16 5.67 5.40
CA VAL A 152 -7.47 5.12 5.01
C VAL A 152 -8.57 6.02 5.54
N SER A 153 -9.53 6.40 4.70
CA SER A 153 -10.77 7.07 5.13
C SER A 153 -12.00 6.20 4.94
N THR A 154 -12.92 6.25 5.90
CA THR A 154 -14.08 5.36 5.98
C THR A 154 -15.41 6.09 5.72
N PRO A 155 -16.50 5.39 5.37
CA PRO A 155 -17.82 6.02 5.15
C PRO A 155 -18.33 6.81 6.36
N GLY A 156 -18.05 6.37 7.59
CA GLY A 156 -18.37 7.08 8.83
C GLY A 156 -17.52 8.33 9.08
N GLY A 157 -16.58 8.63 8.19
CA GLY A 157 -15.71 9.80 8.23
C GLY A 157 -14.50 9.64 9.15
N ARG A 158 -14.10 8.40 9.48
CA ARG A 158 -12.86 8.13 10.22
C ARG A 158 -11.66 8.27 9.31
N VAL A 159 -10.50 8.56 9.90
CA VAL A 159 -9.21 8.43 9.22
C VAL A 159 -8.29 7.57 10.05
N TRP A 160 -7.65 6.61 9.40
CA TRP A 160 -6.67 5.68 9.97
C TRP A 160 -5.31 5.93 9.36
N LEU A 161 -4.27 5.73 10.17
CA LEU A 161 -2.89 5.62 9.74
C LEU A 161 -2.48 4.15 9.87
N VAL A 162 -2.02 3.55 8.79
CA VAL A 162 -1.19 2.35 8.78
C VAL A 162 0.25 2.82 9.01
N ASP A 163 0.86 2.36 10.08
CA ASP A 163 2.19 2.75 10.52
C ASP A 163 3.13 1.56 10.33
N PHE A 164 4.06 1.71 9.39
CA PHE A 164 5.00 0.65 9.04
C PHE A 164 5.97 0.35 10.19
N GLN A 165 6.43 1.38 10.89
CA GLN A 165 7.44 1.24 11.94
C GLN A 165 6.92 0.39 13.11
N THR A 166 5.66 0.60 13.50
CA THR A 166 5.01 -0.13 14.59
C THR A 166 4.28 -1.39 14.10
N ARG A 167 4.17 -1.57 12.79
CA ARG A 167 3.41 -2.65 12.13
C ARG A 167 1.98 -2.74 12.65
N SER A 168 1.32 -1.59 12.75
CA SER A 168 -0.03 -1.45 13.27
C SER A 168 -0.81 -0.41 12.47
N THR A 169 -2.13 -0.35 12.67
CA THR A 169 -2.93 0.79 12.26
C THR A 169 -3.57 1.46 13.47
N ARG A 170 -3.60 2.79 13.49
CA ARG A 170 -4.23 3.59 14.53
C ARG A 170 -5.19 4.60 13.94
N GLN A 171 -6.27 4.87 14.66
CA GLN A 171 -7.20 5.92 14.30
C GLN A 171 -6.56 7.29 14.53
N LEU A 172 -6.45 8.09 13.47
CA LEU A 172 -6.04 9.49 13.57
C LEU A 172 -7.18 10.35 14.11
N CYS A 173 -8.40 10.06 13.66
CA CYS A 173 -9.59 10.76 14.12
C CYS A 173 -10.88 9.95 13.90
N GLY A 174 -11.87 10.30 14.72
CA GLY A 174 -13.15 9.59 14.90
C GLY A 174 -14.18 9.81 13.79
N LEU A 175 -15.43 9.42 14.08
CA LEU A 175 -16.58 9.66 13.21
C LEU A 175 -16.69 11.14 12.84
N ARG A 176 -17.10 11.42 11.61
CA ARG A 176 -17.31 12.77 11.09
C ARG A 176 -16.07 13.66 11.14
N CYS A 177 -14.87 13.08 11.20
CA CYS A 177 -13.63 13.83 11.07
C CYS A 177 -13.43 14.35 9.64
N VAL A 178 -13.76 13.51 8.67
CA VAL A 178 -13.87 13.87 7.25
C VAL A 178 -15.30 13.66 6.76
N THR A 179 -15.62 14.16 5.56
CA THR A 179 -16.90 13.97 4.87
C THR A 179 -17.40 12.55 5.10
N SER A 180 -18.60 12.41 5.66
CA SER A 180 -19.22 11.10 5.91
C SER A 180 -20.29 10.81 4.88
N ASP A 181 -20.49 9.53 4.56
CA ASP A 181 -21.60 9.08 3.74
C ASP A 181 -22.93 9.42 4.43
N PRO A 182 -23.86 10.16 3.80
CA PRO A 182 -25.18 10.40 4.35
C PRO A 182 -25.96 9.11 4.65
N GLY A 183 -25.66 8.02 3.95
CA GLY A 183 -26.22 6.69 4.18
C GLY A 183 -25.51 5.86 5.25
N PHE A 184 -24.47 6.39 5.90
CA PHE A 184 -23.76 5.69 6.97
C PHE A 184 -24.69 5.39 8.15
N VAL A 185 -24.74 4.11 8.52
CA VAL A 185 -25.45 3.65 9.72
C VAL A 185 -24.42 3.09 10.70
N PRO A 186 -24.20 3.75 11.85
CA PRO A 186 -23.27 3.26 12.86
C PRO A 186 -23.67 1.86 13.32
N GLN A 187 -22.73 0.91 13.27
CA GLN A 187 -22.96 -0.47 13.67
C GLN A 187 -21.79 -0.96 14.51
N ASP A 188 -22.10 -1.44 15.71
CA ASP A 188 -21.11 -1.98 16.65
C ASP A 188 -19.90 -1.05 16.89
N GLU A 189 -20.15 0.28 16.91
CA GLU A 189 -19.10 1.30 17.06
C GLU A 189 -18.26 1.12 18.33
N ARG A 190 -18.83 0.48 19.36
CA ARG A 190 -18.14 0.20 20.61
C ARG A 190 -17.06 -0.88 20.47
N SER A 191 -17.14 -1.74 19.45
CA SER A 191 -16.12 -2.77 19.18
C SER A 191 -14.97 -2.26 18.32
N ILE A 192 -15.12 -1.09 17.70
CA ILE A 192 -14.05 -0.44 16.92
C ILE A 192 -13.01 0.13 17.90
N ARG A 193 -11.84 -0.50 17.92
CA ARG A 193 -10.70 -0.13 18.76
C ARG A 193 -9.93 1.01 18.11
N GLN A 194 -9.23 1.83 18.89
CA GLN A 194 -8.39 2.90 18.35
C GLN A 194 -7.14 2.39 17.62
N THR A 195 -6.79 1.10 17.75
CA THR A 195 -5.58 0.52 17.15
C THR A 195 -5.78 -0.96 16.85
N TYR A 196 -5.20 -1.42 15.75
CA TYR A 196 -5.16 -2.82 15.35
C TYR A 196 -3.77 -3.23 14.86
N THR A 197 -3.37 -4.46 15.16
CA THR A 197 -2.31 -5.18 14.44
C THR A 197 -2.92 -6.11 13.39
N VAL A 198 -2.10 -6.63 12.47
CA VAL A 198 -2.50 -7.67 11.50
C VAL A 198 -3.26 -8.82 12.19
N GLN A 199 -2.75 -9.34 13.32
CA GLN A 199 -3.39 -10.45 14.03
C GLN A 199 -4.75 -10.07 14.63
N THR A 200 -4.93 -8.81 15.06
CA THR A 200 -6.24 -8.36 15.56
C THR A 200 -7.24 -8.15 14.42
N LEU A 201 -6.80 -7.69 13.23
CA LEU A 201 -7.65 -7.58 12.04
C LEU A 201 -8.02 -8.95 11.47
N GLN A 202 -7.11 -9.92 11.50
CA GLN A 202 -7.42 -11.31 11.12
C GLN A 202 -8.53 -11.90 12.00
N ARG A 203 -8.47 -11.68 13.32
CA ARG A 203 -9.54 -12.10 14.23
C ARG A 203 -10.85 -11.35 13.98
N ARG A 204 -10.79 -10.06 13.66
CA ARG A 204 -11.98 -9.26 13.34
C ARG A 204 -12.62 -9.69 12.01
N SER A 205 -11.84 -9.93 10.98
CA SER A 205 -12.37 -10.38 9.68
C SER A 205 -12.97 -11.79 9.72
N SER A 206 -12.60 -12.64 10.70
CA SER A 206 -13.23 -13.97 10.85
C SER A 206 -14.65 -13.97 11.42
N ILE A 207 -15.15 -12.82 11.88
CA ILE A 207 -16.50 -12.68 12.47
C ILE A 207 -17.48 -11.88 11.59
N PHE A 208 -17.06 -11.52 10.37
CA PHE A 208 -17.87 -10.81 9.36
C PHE A 208 -17.99 -11.62 8.07
#